data_AF-A0A6J7HAU7-F1
#
_entry.id   AF-A0A6J7HAU7-F1
#
_cell.length_a   1.000
_cell.length_b   1.000
_cell.length_c   1.000
_cell.angle_alpha   90.00
_cell.angle_beta   90.00
_cell.angle_gamma   90.00
#
_symmetry.space_group_name_H-M   'P 1'
#
loop_
_entity.id
_entity.type
_entity.pdbx_description
1 polymer ?
#
loop_
_entity_poly.entity_id
_entity_poly.type
_entity_poly.pdbx_seq_one_letter_code
_entity_poly.pdbx_strand_id
1 'polypeptide(L)'
;MPRILNSLGPDSELYVDYLAQVQAPRWSNGRIGMLGDAAWCATPLSGMGTTLSVTGAYVLAGELARASDHRAGFEAFEARMRPFVEQAQKLPPGVPRVAHPKTSVGVAAFRTVLRVAGSKPVQAVTSRFLGPDAATLELPDYKFRR
;
A
#
# COMPACT_ATOMS: atom_id res chain seq x y z
N MET A 1 24.33 9.65 12.18
CA MET A 1 23.32 10.72 11.99
C MET A 1 23.85 12.14 11.70
N PRO A 2 25.14 12.52 11.87
CA PRO A 2 25.55 13.90 11.57
C PRO A 2 25.52 14.27 10.08
N ARG A 3 25.91 13.35 9.19
CA ARG A 3 26.05 13.62 7.74
C ARG A 3 24.74 13.99 7.04
N ILE A 4 23.62 13.39 7.44
CA ILE A 4 22.31 13.62 6.80
C ILE A 4 21.73 14.96 7.27
N LEU A 5 21.88 15.28 8.56
CA LEU A 5 21.43 16.56 9.12
C LEU A 5 22.23 17.72 8.54
N ASN A 6 23.55 17.56 8.35
CA ASN A 6 24.40 18.58 7.73
C ASN A 6 24.10 18.84 6.24
N SER A 7 23.29 17.98 5.59
CA SER A 7 22.85 18.18 4.21
C SER A 7 21.47 18.83 4.09
N LEU A 8 20.78 19.10 5.21
CA LEU A 8 19.51 19.81 5.21
C LEU A 8 19.78 21.33 5.20
N GLY A 9 19.17 22.03 4.24
CA GLY A 9 19.18 23.49 4.18
C GLY A 9 18.20 24.12 5.18
N PRO A 10 18.22 25.47 5.35
CA PRO A 10 17.42 26.19 6.34
C PRO A 10 15.91 25.93 6.25
N ASP A 11 15.40 25.70 5.03
CA ASP A 11 13.97 25.53 4.75
C ASP A 11 13.58 24.06 4.52
N SER A 12 14.40 23.11 5.00
CA SER A 12 14.13 21.69 4.78
C SER A 12 13.01 21.20 5.70
N GLU A 13 11.89 20.77 5.12
CA GLU A 13 10.86 20.02 5.85
C GLU A 13 11.31 18.57 6.04
N LEU A 14 11.69 18.22 7.27
CA LEU A 14 12.12 16.88 7.64
C LEU A 14 10.94 16.05 8.16
N TYR A 15 10.57 15.01 7.41
CA TYR A 15 9.65 13.97 7.87
C TYR A 15 10.44 12.70 8.23
N VAL A 16 10.29 12.22 9.46
CA VAL A 16 10.90 10.97 9.93
C VAL A 16 9.83 10.14 10.61
N ASP A 17 9.71 8.89 10.20
CA ASP A 17 8.73 7.97 10.76
C ASP A 17 9.24 6.52 10.66
N TYR A 18 8.65 5.63 11.45
CA TYR A 18 8.92 4.21 11.39
C TYR A 18 8.18 3.56 10.22
N LEU A 19 8.88 2.70 9.48
CA LEU A 19 8.25 1.82 8.51
C LEU A 19 7.55 0.68 9.27
N ALA A 20 6.27 0.86 9.55
CA ALA A 20 5.42 -0.14 10.22
C ALA A 20 4.25 -0.56 9.32
N GLN A 21 3.64 -1.69 9.67
CA GLN A 21 2.35 -2.11 9.12
C GLN A 21 1.30 -2.16 10.23
N VAL A 22 0.06 -1.80 9.92
CA VAL A 22 -1.08 -1.95 10.83
C VAL A 22 -1.85 -3.19 10.41
N GLN A 23 -1.98 -4.15 11.31
CA GLN A 23 -2.75 -5.39 11.09
C GLN A 23 -3.84 -5.52 12.15
N ALA A 24 -4.92 -4.76 11.97
CA ALA A 24 -6.04 -4.79 12.90
C ALA A 24 -6.85 -6.10 12.73
N PRO A 25 -7.14 -6.83 13.84
CA PRO A 25 -7.86 -8.11 13.78
C PRO A 25 -9.33 -7.96 13.38
N ARG A 26 -9.91 -6.77 13.58
CA ARG A 26 -11.26 -6.37 13.15
C ARG A 26 -11.23 -4.92 12.72
N TRP A 27 -12.05 -4.52 11.75
CA TRP A 27 -12.10 -3.15 11.23
C TRP A 27 -13.32 -2.36 11.69
N SER A 28 -14.13 -2.91 12.58
CA SER A 28 -15.25 -2.20 13.16
C SER A 28 -15.50 -2.60 14.61
N ASN A 29 -16.10 -1.68 15.36
CA ASN A 29 -16.66 -1.92 16.68
C ASN A 29 -17.91 -1.06 16.88
N GLY A 30 -19.07 -1.70 16.97
CA GLY A 30 -20.35 -1.00 17.05
C GLY A 30 -20.61 -0.15 15.80
N ARG A 31 -20.64 1.17 15.96
CA ARG A 31 -20.86 2.15 14.88
C ARG A 31 -19.56 2.81 14.38
N ILE A 32 -18.42 2.38 14.90
CA ILE A 32 -17.11 2.91 14.53
C ILE A 32 -16.45 1.94 13.55
N GLY A 33 -16.11 2.43 12.35
CA GLY A 33 -15.35 1.71 11.34
C GLY A 33 -13.96 2.31 11.15
N MET A 34 -12.98 1.48 10.83
CA MET A 34 -11.62 1.89 10.47
C MET A 34 -11.43 1.77 8.96
N LEU A 35 -10.64 2.67 8.39
CA LEU A 35 -10.38 2.73 6.95
C LEU A 35 -8.96 3.25 6.69
N GLY A 36 -8.36 2.81 5.59
CA GLY A 36 -7.04 3.30 5.15
C GLY A 36 -5.92 2.87 6.10
N ASP A 37 -4.93 3.74 6.30
CA ASP A 37 -3.77 3.42 7.14
C ASP A 37 -4.13 3.09 8.60
N ALA A 38 -5.25 3.62 9.10
CA ALA A 38 -5.76 3.28 10.44
C ALA A 38 -6.21 1.81 10.56
N ALA A 39 -6.59 1.17 9.45
CA ALA A 39 -7.04 -0.22 9.42
C ALA A 39 -5.96 -1.19 8.90
N TRP A 40 -5.15 -0.74 7.94
CA TRP A 40 -4.31 -1.63 7.14
C TRP A 40 -3.06 -0.99 6.52
N CYS A 41 -2.41 -0.05 7.19
CA CYS A 41 -1.17 0.53 6.66
C CYS A 41 -0.22 -0.56 6.16
N ALA A 42 0.06 -0.58 4.86
CA ALA A 42 0.78 -1.65 4.19
C ALA A 42 2.28 -1.36 4.06
N THR A 43 2.78 -0.32 4.75
CA THR A 43 4.07 0.37 4.58
C THR A 43 4.28 0.95 3.17
N PRO A 44 4.98 2.11 3.03
CA PRO A 44 5.35 2.66 1.72
C PRO A 44 6.04 1.66 0.80
N LEU A 45 6.69 0.63 1.36
CA LEU A 45 7.35 -0.44 0.58
C LEU A 45 6.39 -1.25 -0.29
N SER A 46 5.09 -1.31 0.05
CA SER A 46 4.09 -1.99 -0.78
C SER A 46 3.68 -1.17 -2.01
N GLY A 47 3.77 0.17 -1.95
CA GLY A 47 3.23 1.07 -2.97
C GLY A 47 1.70 1.08 -3.08
N MET A 48 0.97 0.37 -2.20
CA MET A 48 -0.47 0.12 -2.35
C MET A 48 -1.37 0.98 -1.44
N GLY A 49 -0.82 1.84 -0.59
CA GLY A 49 -1.58 2.59 0.41
C GLY A 49 -2.73 3.42 -0.17
N THR A 50 -2.47 4.18 -1.24
CA THR A 50 -3.49 5.00 -1.91
C THR A 50 -4.56 4.12 -2.56
N THR A 51 -4.16 3.08 -3.28
CA THR A 51 -5.07 2.14 -3.95
C THR A 51 -6.00 1.47 -2.92
N LEU A 52 -5.45 0.95 -1.83
CA LEU A 52 -6.23 0.34 -0.75
C LEU A 52 -7.19 1.33 -0.10
N SER A 53 -6.76 2.58 0.10
CA SER A 53 -7.57 3.60 0.77
C SER A 53 -8.77 4.02 -0.08
N VAL A 54 -8.55 4.29 -1.37
CA VAL A 54 -9.62 4.69 -2.30
C VAL A 54 -10.60 3.54 -2.52
N THR A 55 -10.09 2.34 -2.80
CA THR A 55 -10.91 1.15 -2.99
C THR A 55 -11.69 0.80 -1.72
N GLY A 56 -11.03 0.84 -0.56
CA GLY A 56 -11.68 0.59 0.72
C GLY A 56 -12.79 1.59 1.03
N ALA A 57 -12.61 2.88 0.70
CA ALA A 57 -13.63 3.90 0.90
C ALA A 57 -14.87 3.63 0.05
N TYR A 58 -14.66 3.28 -1.22
CA TYR A 58 -15.73 2.93 -2.16
C TYR A 58 -16.52 1.70 -1.68
N VAL A 59 -15.82 0.62 -1.32
CA VAL A 59 -16.44 -0.61 -0.81
C VAL A 59 -17.17 -0.32 0.50
N LEU A 60 -16.55 0.36 1.46
CA LEU A 60 -17.19 0.68 2.74
C LEU A 60 -18.50 1.45 2.55
N ALA A 61 -18.48 2.49 1.72
CA ALA A 61 -19.67 3.28 1.43
C ALA A 61 -20.76 2.44 0.76
N GLY A 62 -20.39 1.61 -0.22
CA GLY A 62 -21.33 0.75 -0.94
C GLY A 62 -21.96 -0.33 -0.07
N GLU A 63 -21.16 -0.97 0.77
CA GLU A 63 -21.59 -1.99 1.71
C GLU A 63 -22.53 -1.42 2.77
N LEU A 64 -22.22 -0.25 3.32
CA LEU A 64 -23.12 0.44 4.26
C LEU A 64 -24.41 0.93 3.60
N ALA A 65 -24.36 1.37 2.34
CA ALA A 65 -25.53 1.90 1.64
C ALA A 65 -26.57 0.80 1.30
N ARG A 66 -26.14 -0.44 1.11
CA ARG A 66 -27.02 -1.57 0.75
C ARG A 66 -27.46 -2.43 1.93
N ALA A 67 -26.74 -2.38 3.04
CA ALA A 67 -26.99 -3.23 4.19
C ALA A 67 -28.24 -2.80 4.95
N SER A 68 -28.91 -3.77 5.58
CA SER A 68 -30.05 -3.52 6.48
C SER A 68 -29.66 -2.78 7.76
N ASP A 69 -28.41 -2.97 8.20
CA ASP A 69 -27.83 -2.30 9.35
C ASP A 69 -26.31 -2.15 9.20
N HIS A 70 -25.71 -1.34 10.08
CA HIS A 70 -24.29 -1.04 10.05
C HIS A 70 -23.39 -2.25 10.33
N ARG A 71 -23.85 -3.25 11.10
CA ARG A 71 -23.05 -4.44 11.41
C ARG A 71 -22.88 -5.29 10.17
N ALA A 72 -23.99 -5.57 9.47
CA ALA A 72 -23.99 -6.30 8.22
C ALA A 72 -23.13 -5.61 7.16
N GLY A 73 -23.19 -4.27 7.07
CA GLY A 73 -22.35 -3.49 6.15
C GLY A 73 -20.86 -3.58 6.49
N PHE A 74 -20.48 -3.47 7.77
CA PHE A 74 -19.08 -3.60 8.18
C PHE A 74 -18.53 -5.01 7.97
N GLU A 75 -19.31 -6.05 8.28
CA GLU A 75 -18.91 -7.45 8.05
C GLU A 75 -18.66 -7.73 6.57
N ALA A 76 -19.55 -7.25 5.70
CA ALA A 76 -19.40 -7.44 4.26
C ALA A 76 -18.23 -6.64 3.66
N PHE A 77 -18.02 -5.41 4.16
CA PHE A 77 -16.83 -4.61 3.82
C PHE A 77 -15.54 -5.32 4.21
N GLU A 78 -15.47 -5.81 5.45
CA GLU A 78 -14.28 -6.49 5.96
C GLU A 78 -14.00 -7.79 5.19
N ALA A 79 -15.03 -8.61 4.95
CA ALA A 79 -14.90 -9.86 4.19
C ALA A 79 -14.39 -9.62 2.76
N ARG A 80 -14.84 -8.54 2.10
CA ARG A 80 -14.42 -8.21 0.72
C ARG A 80 -13.00 -7.64 0.68
N MET A 81 -12.65 -6.75 1.61
CA MET A 81 -11.37 -6.04 1.59
C MET A 81 -10.22 -6.85 2.20
N ARG A 82 -10.49 -7.78 3.13
CA ARG A 82 -9.44 -8.55 3.85
C ARG A 82 -8.45 -9.26 2.92
N PRO A 83 -8.87 -10.04 1.90
CA PRO A 83 -7.93 -10.74 1.04
C PRO A 83 -7.05 -9.79 0.22
N PHE A 84 -7.63 -8.66 -0.22
CA PHE A 84 -6.94 -7.65 -1.01
C PHE A 84 -5.87 -6.92 -0.18
N VAL A 85 -6.24 -6.53 1.05
CA VAL A 85 -5.32 -5.92 2.01
C VAL A 85 -4.19 -6.88 2.38
N GLU A 86 -4.49 -8.13 2.73
CA GLU A 86 -3.47 -9.09 3.14
C GLU A 86 -2.46 -9.39 2.04
N GLN A 87 -2.89 -9.38 0.78
CA GLN A 87 -1.98 -9.49 -0.36
C GLN A 87 -1.07 -8.27 -0.48
N ALA A 88 -1.62 -7.07 -0.35
CA ALA A 88 -0.84 -5.84 -0.42
C ALA A 88 0.14 -5.68 0.76
N GLN A 89 -0.17 -6.26 1.93
CA GLN A 89 0.70 -6.26 3.10
C GLN A 89 1.84 -7.29 3.01
N LYS A 90 1.75 -8.29 2.12
CA LYS A 90 2.84 -9.24 1.87
C LYS A 90 3.97 -8.56 1.10
N LEU A 91 5.05 -8.25 1.81
CA LEU A 91 6.29 -7.80 1.19
C LEU A 91 7.01 -9.00 0.55
N PRO A 92 7.58 -8.84 -0.67
CA PRO A 92 8.39 -9.90 -1.26
C PRO A 92 9.56 -10.29 -0.34
N PRO A 93 9.92 -11.59 -0.27
CA PRO A 93 10.99 -12.06 0.59
C PRO A 93 12.30 -11.33 0.29
N GLY A 94 12.93 -10.77 1.32
CA GLY A 94 14.22 -10.07 1.22
C GLY A 94 14.13 -8.55 1.02
N VAL A 95 12.95 -7.97 0.77
CA VAL A 95 12.78 -6.53 0.47
C VAL A 95 13.26 -5.57 1.57
N PRO A 96 13.21 -5.87 2.89
CA PRO A 96 13.85 -4.97 3.87
C PRO A 96 15.39 -4.98 3.78
N ARG A 97 16.01 -6.10 3.36
CA ARG A 97 17.47 -6.26 3.31
C ARG A 97 18.07 -5.83 1.98
N VAL A 98 17.39 -6.10 0.86
CA VAL A 98 17.85 -5.75 -0.49
C VAL A 98 17.75 -4.24 -0.73
N ALA A 99 16.74 -3.57 -0.15
CA ALA A 99 16.61 -2.12 -0.25
C ALA A 99 17.65 -1.34 0.58
N HIS A 100 18.35 -1.99 1.50
CA HIS A 100 19.35 -1.37 2.38
C HIS A 100 20.71 -2.09 2.32
N PRO A 101 21.40 -2.05 1.16
CA PRO A 101 22.73 -2.64 1.04
C PRO A 101 23.72 -1.94 1.99
N LYS A 102 24.36 -2.72 2.85
CA LYS A 102 25.31 -2.21 3.86
C LYS A 102 26.77 -2.11 3.37
N THR A 103 27.05 -2.61 2.18
CA THR A 103 28.39 -2.66 1.59
C THR A 103 28.50 -1.74 0.37
N SER A 104 29.68 -1.17 0.14
CA SER A 104 29.95 -0.30 -1.02
C SER A 104 29.74 -1.04 -2.36
N VAL A 105 30.16 -2.31 -2.43
CA VAL A 105 29.92 -3.19 -3.59
C VAL A 105 28.43 -3.46 -3.77
N GLY A 106 27.69 -3.72 -2.68
CA GLY A 106 26.24 -3.90 -2.70
C GLY A 106 25.50 -2.67 -3.20
N VAL A 107 25.93 -1.46 -2.79
CA VAL A 107 25.38 -0.19 -3.28
C VAL A 107 25.64 -0.01 -4.78
N ALA A 108 26.83 -0.33 -5.26
CA ALA A 108 27.17 -0.23 -6.69
C ALA A 108 26.36 -1.22 -7.54
N ALA A 109 26.22 -2.47 -7.08
CA ALA A 109 25.40 -3.48 -7.73
C ALA A 109 23.92 -3.06 -7.76
N PHE A 110 23.36 -2.63 -6.63
CA PHE A 110 21.97 -2.17 -6.53
C PHE A 110 21.67 -1.00 -7.47
N ARG A 111 22.55 0.02 -7.50
CA ARG A 111 22.42 1.16 -8.43
C ARG A 111 22.47 0.74 -9.89
N THR A 112 23.31 -0.24 -10.22
CA THR A 112 23.42 -0.78 -11.58
C THR A 112 22.13 -1.50 -11.98
N VAL A 113 21.59 -2.35 -11.10
CA VAL A 113 20.31 -3.04 -11.32
C VAL A 113 19.18 -2.03 -11.53
N LEU A 114 19.06 -1.01 -10.68
CA LEU A 114 18.04 0.04 -10.83
C LEU A 114 18.19 0.81 -12.15
N ARG A 115 19.42 1.12 -12.56
CA ARG A 115 19.69 1.81 -13.84
C ARG A 115 19.26 0.97 -15.05
N VAL A 116 19.53 -0.32 -15.01
CA VAL A 116 19.12 -1.26 -16.08
C VAL A 116 17.61 -1.40 -16.10
N ALA A 117 16.97 -1.57 -14.94
CA ALA A 117 15.52 -1.66 -14.82
C ALA A 117 14.80 -0.39 -15.31
N GLY A 118 15.37 0.79 -15.05
CA GLY A 118 14.85 2.08 -15.53
C GLY A 118 15.20 2.43 -16.98
N SER A 119 15.87 1.54 -17.72
CA SER A 119 16.24 1.81 -19.12
C SER A 119 15.04 1.69 -20.06
N LYS A 120 14.96 2.58 -21.06
CA LYS A 120 13.91 2.59 -22.09
C LYS A 120 13.65 1.22 -22.75
N PRO A 121 14.67 0.42 -23.14
CA PRO A 121 14.41 -0.89 -23.73
C PRO A 121 13.76 -1.87 -22.74
N VAL A 122 14.15 -1.84 -21.46
CA VAL A 122 13.53 -2.71 -20.44
C VAL A 122 12.09 -2.29 -20.18
N GLN A 123 11.82 -0.99 -20.03
CA GLN A 123 10.45 -0.47 -19.88
C GLN A 123 9.55 -0.80 -21.08
N ALA A 124 10.09 -0.79 -22.31
CA ALA A 124 9.35 -1.13 -23.52
C ALA A 124 9.02 -2.63 -23.62
N VAL A 125 9.82 -3.50 -22.99
CA VAL A 125 9.57 -4.93 -22.90
C VAL A 125 8.60 -5.25 -21.76
N THR A 126 8.78 -4.65 -20.58
CA THR A 126 7.89 -4.90 -19.44
C THR A 126 6.49 -4.34 -19.66
N SER A 127 6.32 -3.18 -20.30
CA SER A 127 4.97 -2.66 -20.65
C SER A 127 4.18 -3.54 -21.61
N ARG A 128 4.86 -4.46 -22.32
CA ARG A 128 4.27 -5.40 -23.28
C ARG A 128 3.89 -6.75 -22.68
N PHE A 129 4.43 -7.12 -21.52
CA PHE A 129 4.27 -8.45 -20.93
C PHE A 129 3.86 -8.46 -19.45
N LEU A 130 3.97 -7.34 -18.74
CA LEU A 130 3.55 -7.19 -17.35
C LEU A 130 2.55 -6.05 -17.25
N GLY A 131 1.27 -6.36 -17.44
CA GLY A 131 0.24 -5.63 -16.70
C GLY A 131 0.48 -5.90 -15.21
N PRO A 132 0.37 -4.90 -14.31
CA PRO A 132 0.62 -5.15 -12.91
C PRO A 132 -0.35 -6.22 -12.41
N ASP A 133 0.18 -7.30 -11.84
CA ASP A 133 -0.52 -8.12 -10.85
C ASP A 133 -0.69 -7.28 -9.57
N ALA A 134 -1.30 -6.10 -9.72
CA ALA A 134 -1.87 -5.38 -8.60
C ALA A 134 -3.03 -6.25 -8.15
N ALA A 135 -2.98 -6.73 -6.91
CA ALA A 135 -4.01 -7.60 -6.34
C ALA A 135 -5.41 -7.13 -6.80
N THR A 136 -6.03 -7.87 -7.71
CA THR A 136 -7.20 -7.37 -8.43
C THR A 136 -8.42 -7.67 -7.57
N LEU A 137 -8.86 -6.68 -6.79
CA LEU A 137 -10.19 -6.74 -6.18
C LEU A 137 -11.22 -6.42 -7.26
N GLU A 138 -12.10 -7.36 -7.56
CA GLU A 138 -13.26 -7.09 -8.41
C GLU A 138 -14.23 -6.17 -7.66
N LEU A 139 -14.41 -4.95 -8.19
CA LEU A 139 -15.20 -3.90 -7.56
C LEU A 139 -16.69 -4.11 -7.86
N PRO A 140 -17.56 -4.16 -6.84
CA PRO A 140 -19.00 -4.18 -7.04
C PRO A 140 -19.48 -2.87 -7.64
N ASP A 141 -20.50 -2.93 -8.50
CA ASP A 141 -21.19 -1.73 -8.96
C ASP A 141 -22.26 -1.31 -7.94
N TYR A 142 -21.93 -0.34 -7.09
CA TYR A 142 -22.86 0.24 -6.12
C TYR A 142 -23.66 1.40 -6.72
N LYS A 143 -25.00 1.30 -6.68
CA LYS A 143 -25.90 2.38 -7.05
C LYS A 143 -26.13 3.33 -5.88
N PHE A 144 -25.30 4.37 -5.77
CA PHE A 144 -25.53 5.44 -4.80
C PHE A 144 -26.70 6.33 -5.25
N ARG A 145 -27.68 6.57 -4.38
CA ARG A 145 -28.70 7.60 -4.64
C ARG A 145 -28.03 8.98 -4.61
N ARG A 146 -28.28 9.78 -5.64
CA ARG A 146 -27.94 11.21 -5.69
C ARG A 146 -28.93 12.03 -4.88
#